data_AF-A0A940N279-F1
#
_entry.id   AF-A0A940N279-F1
#
_cell.length_a   1.000
_cell.length_b   1.000
_cell.length_c   1.000
_cell.angle_alpha   90.00
_cell.angle_beta   90.00
_cell.angle_gamma   90.00
#
_symmetry.space_group_name_H-M   'P 1'
#
loop_
_entity.id
_entity.type
_entity.pdbx_description
1 polymer ?
#
loop_
_entity_poly.entity_id
_entity_poly.type
_entity_poly.pdbx_seq_one_letter_code
_entity_poly.pdbx_strand_id
1 'polypeptide(L)'
;MMEGGWGPLLAAVLLMLALRGTGIALAWRLPADHPAIAWATAVSEAALSAWVVLALVSPGPWPLAARLAGAATALAVFTLTGRRLLPGLALGLAAIWAVERLLH
;
A
#
# COMPACT_ATOMS: atom_id res chain seq x y z
N MET A 1 11.23 -34.17 1.95
CA MET A 1 11.55 -33.05 1.05
C MET A 1 10.38 -32.94 0.08
N MET A 2 9.34 -32.17 0.42
CA MET A 2 8.22 -31.97 -0.51
C MET A 2 8.69 -31.01 -1.59
N GLU A 3 8.85 -31.53 -2.80
CA GLU A 3 8.95 -30.79 -4.03
C GLU A 3 7.83 -29.74 -4.10
N GLY A 4 8.18 -28.49 -4.39
CA GLY A 4 7.30 -27.32 -4.31
C GLY A 4 6.15 -27.37 -5.31
N GLY A 5 5.08 -28.11 -4.97
CA GLY A 5 3.87 -28.18 -5.76
C GLY A 5 3.11 -26.85 -5.75
N TRP A 6 2.53 -26.47 -6.89
CA TRP A 6 1.72 -25.27 -7.09
C TRP A 6 0.42 -25.22 -6.26
N GLY A 7 0.10 -26.28 -5.50
CA GLY A 7 -1.13 -26.41 -4.72
C GLY A 7 -1.42 -25.22 -3.79
N PRO A 8 -0.48 -24.76 -2.95
CA PRO A 8 -0.69 -23.61 -2.07
C PRO A 8 -0.91 -22.31 -2.86
N LEU A 9 -0.21 -22.12 -3.98
CA LEU A 9 -0.39 -20.95 -4.85
C LEU A 9 -1.76 -20.95 -5.52
N LEU A 10 -2.19 -22.10 -6.03
CA LEU A 10 -3.52 -22.26 -6.62
C LEU A 10 -4.62 -22.01 -5.58
N ALA A 11 -4.47 -22.55 -4.37
CA ALA A 11 -5.40 -22.31 -3.27
C ALA A 11 -5.47 -20.82 -2.90
N ALA A 12 -4.32 -20.13 -2.82
CA ALA A 12 -4.27 -18.70 -2.57
C ALA A 12 -4.95 -17.89 -3.69
N VAL A 13 -4.69 -18.22 -4.96
CA VAL A 13 -5.33 -17.58 -6.11
C VAL A 13 -6.85 -17.77 -6.08
N LEU A 14 -7.32 -19.00 -5.86
CA LEU A 14 -8.75 -19.30 -5.79
C LEU A 14 -9.42 -18.59 -4.61
N LEU A 15 -8.76 -18.54 -3.46
CA LEU A 15 -9.25 -17.82 -2.29
C LEU A 15 -9.36 -16.31 -2.57
N MET A 16 -8.33 -15.71 -3.18
CA MET A 16 -8.35 -14.29 -3.58
C MET A 16 -9.45 -14.01 -4.61
N LEU A 17 -9.66 -14.91 -5.57
CA LEU A 17 -10.72 -14.79 -6.56
C LEU A 17 -12.11 -14.86 -5.89
N ALA A 18 -12.29 -15.78 -4.95
CA ALA A 18 -13.52 -15.92 -4.18
C ALA A 18 -13.79 -14.66 -3.34
N LEU A 19 -12.79 -14.15 -2.61
CA LEU A 19 -12.88 -12.89 -1.86
C LEU A 19 -13.23 -11.70 -2.75
N ARG A 20 -12.66 -11.63 -3.95
CA ARG A 20 -13.00 -10.57 -4.91
C ARG A 20 -14.43 -10.69 -5.41
N GLY A 21 -14.85 -11.91 -5.73
CA GLY A 21 -16.21 -12.22 -6.17
C GLY A 21 -17.25 -11.86 -5.11
N THR A 22 -17.00 -12.21 -3.84
CA THR A 22 -17.89 -11.86 -2.72
C THR A 22 -17.94 -10.36 -2.50
N GLY A 23 -16.80 -9.66 -2.56
CA GLY A 23 -16.76 -8.19 -2.47
C GLY A 23 -17.59 -7.50 -3.55
N ILE A 24 -17.49 -7.95 -4.80
CA ILE A 24 -18.29 -7.41 -5.93
C ILE A 24 -19.78 -7.71 -5.72
N ALA A 25 -20.12 -8.96 -5.36
CA ALA A 25 -21.50 -9.35 -5.10
C ALA A 25 -22.13 -8.54 -3.96
N LEU A 26 -21.35 -8.25 -2.91
CA LEU A 26 -21.78 -7.44 -1.78
C LEU A 26 -22.00 -5.97 -2.18
N ALA A 27 -21.08 -5.41 -2.96
CA ALA A 27 -21.19 -4.04 -3.49
C ALA A 27 -22.39 -3.85 -4.43
N TRP A 28 -22.82 -4.90 -5.15
CA TRP A 28 -24.02 -4.86 -5.98
C TRP A 28 -25.33 -4.96 -5.20
N ARG A 29 -25.30 -5.55 -3.99
CA ARG A 29 -26.49 -5.84 -3.20
C ARG A 29 -26.75 -4.85 -2.07
N LEU A 30 -25.72 -4.20 -1.55
CA LEU A 30 -25.82 -3.31 -0.41
C LEU A 30 -25.63 -1.84 -0.85
N PRO A 31 -26.42 -0.90 -0.29
CA PRO A 31 -26.16 0.53 -0.47
C PRO A 31 -24.81 0.91 0.14
N ALA A 32 -24.15 1.91 -0.43
CA ALA A 32 -22.79 2.32 -0.04
C ALA A 32 -22.66 2.68 1.46
N ASP A 33 -23.75 3.17 2.08
CA ASP A 33 -23.79 3.55 3.49
C ASP A 33 -24.03 2.36 4.45
N HIS A 34 -24.06 1.13 3.94
CA HIS A 34 -24.29 -0.04 4.78
C HIS A 34 -23.12 -0.25 5.77
N PRO A 35 -23.37 -0.51 7.07
CA PRO A 35 -22.32 -0.60 8.08
C PRO A 35 -21.27 -1.68 7.80
N ALA A 36 -21.67 -2.77 7.13
CA ALA A 36 -20.74 -3.82 6.69
C ALA A 36 -19.71 -3.33 5.65
N ILE A 37 -20.11 -2.42 4.75
CA ILE A 37 -19.19 -1.80 3.77
C ILE A 37 -18.25 -0.84 4.50
N ALA A 38 -18.78 0.00 5.39
CA ALA A 38 -17.95 0.91 6.20
C ALA A 38 -16.90 0.14 7.03
N TRP A 39 -17.30 -0.96 7.67
CA TRP A 39 -16.38 -1.84 8.39
C TRP A 39 -15.32 -2.45 7.46
N ALA A 40 -15.71 -3.00 6.31
CA ALA A 40 -14.77 -3.59 5.35
C ALA A 40 -13.76 -2.56 4.81
N THR A 41 -14.21 -1.32 4.54
CA THR A 41 -13.35 -0.22 4.14
C THR A 41 -12.37 0.15 5.25
N ALA A 42 -12.84 0.30 6.49
CA ALA A 42 -11.98 0.62 7.63
C ALA A 42 -10.90 -0.45 7.88
N VAL A 43 -11.25 -1.74 7.77
CA VAL A 43 -10.27 -2.84 7.87
C VAL A 43 -9.26 -2.79 6.73
N SER A 44 -9.71 -2.49 5.50
CA SER A 44 -8.83 -2.37 4.33
C SER A 44 -7.85 -1.20 4.46
N GLU A 45 -8.32 -0.04 4.94
CA GLU A 45 -7.50 1.14 5.22
C GLU A 45 -6.48 0.87 6.33
N ALA A 46 -6.91 0.21 7.42
CA ALA A 46 -6.02 -0.19 8.50
C ALA A 46 -4.91 -1.14 8.00
N ALA A 47 -5.27 -2.18 7.23
CA ALA A 47 -4.31 -3.11 6.65
C ALA A 47 -3.33 -2.40 5.70
N LEU A 48 -3.83 -1.52 4.82
CA LEU A 48 -2.99 -0.74 3.90
C LEU A 48 -2.02 0.17 4.66
N SER A 49 -2.51 0.87 5.69
CA SER A 49 -1.67 1.74 6.52
C SER A 49 -0.57 0.96 7.24
N ALA A 50 -0.89 -0.21 7.79
CA ALA A 50 0.09 -1.11 8.41
C ALA A 50 1.15 -1.56 7.39
N TRP A 51 0.73 -1.93 6.18
CA TRP A 51 1.66 -2.27 5.10
C TRP A 51 2.55 -1.11 4.67
N VAL A 52 2.03 0.12 4.63
CA VAL A 52 2.84 1.32 4.33
C VAL A 52 3.85 1.58 5.46
N VAL A 53 3.47 1.42 6.72
CA VAL A 53 4.39 1.58 7.86
C VAL A 53 5.49 0.52 7.83
N LEU A 54 5.13 -0.76 7.62
CA LEU A 54 6.12 -1.82 7.40
C LEU A 54 6.99 -1.51 6.17
N ALA A 55 6.34 -1.03 5.12
CA ALA A 55 6.84 -0.36 3.93
C ALA A 55 7.98 0.65 4.17
N LEU A 56 7.98 1.32 5.31
CA LEU A 56 8.93 2.38 5.66
C LEU A 56 9.98 1.93 6.67
N VAL A 57 9.63 1.03 7.59
CA VAL A 57 10.49 0.64 8.72
C VAL A 57 11.26 -0.66 8.45
N SER A 58 10.79 -1.52 7.55
CA SER A 58 11.46 -2.79 7.21
C SER A 58 12.90 -2.56 6.75
N PRO A 59 13.84 -3.50 6.96
CA PRO A 59 15.19 -3.39 6.40
C PRO A 59 15.13 -3.33 4.87
N GLY A 60 15.96 -2.46 4.26
CA GLY A 60 16.00 -2.28 2.82
C GLY A 60 17.30 -1.62 2.35
N PRO A 61 17.47 -1.43 1.03
CA PRO A 61 18.70 -0.89 0.45
C PRO A 61 18.93 0.59 0.81
N TRP A 62 17.86 1.35 1.03
CA TRP A 62 17.95 2.76 1.44
C TRP A 62 17.90 2.93 2.95
N PRO A 63 18.69 3.89 3.51
CA PRO A 63 18.64 4.18 4.94
C PRO A 63 17.26 4.69 5.36
N LEU A 64 16.88 4.40 6.61
CA LEU A 64 15.57 4.78 7.16
C LEU A 64 15.29 6.29 7.00
N ALA A 65 16.31 7.12 7.24
CA ALA A 65 16.20 8.58 7.09
C ALA A 65 15.80 8.99 5.66
N ALA A 66 16.37 8.36 4.63
CA ALA A 66 16.03 8.65 3.23
C ALA A 66 14.59 8.26 2.91
N ARG A 67 14.13 7.11 3.40
CA ARG A 67 12.73 6.63 3.21
C ARG A 67 11.72 7.56 3.86
N LEU A 68 11.98 7.96 5.11
CA LEU A 68 11.11 8.90 5.83
C LEU A 68 11.09 10.28 5.17
N ALA A 69 12.24 10.79 4.75
CA ALA A 69 12.33 12.06 4.02
C ALA A 69 11.59 12.00 2.67
N GLY A 70 11.76 10.91 1.93
CA GLY A 70 11.03 10.65 0.68
C GLY A 70 9.52 10.62 0.88
N ALA A 71 9.05 9.87 1.88
CA ALA A 71 7.62 9.78 2.21
C ALA A 71 7.04 11.12 2.66
N ALA A 72 7.75 11.86 3.52
CA ALA A 72 7.34 13.19 3.98
C ALA A 72 7.28 14.18 2.81
N THR A 73 8.28 14.16 1.92
CA THR A 73 8.31 15.01 0.73
C THR A 73 7.17 14.68 -0.23
N ALA A 74 6.95 13.39 -0.50
CA ALA A 74 5.86 12.94 -1.36
C ALA A 74 4.50 13.40 -0.82
N LEU A 75 4.27 13.25 0.49
CA LEU A 75 3.04 13.65 1.15
C LEU A 75 2.85 15.17 1.12
N ALA A 76 3.90 15.94 1.41
CA ALA A 76 3.85 17.40 1.36
C ALA A 76 3.54 17.92 -0.05
N VAL A 77 4.18 17.36 -1.07
CA VAL A 77 3.92 17.77 -2.46
C VAL A 77 2.52 17.35 -2.90
N PHE A 78 2.06 16.16 -2.51
CA PHE A 78 0.70 15.70 -2.80
C PHE A 78 -0.36 16.66 -2.22
N THR A 79 -0.18 17.11 -0.97
CA THR A 79 -1.13 18.05 -0.35
C THR A 79 -1.06 19.43 -1.00
N LEU A 80 0.13 19.93 -1.31
CA LEU A 80 0.33 21.26 -1.92
C LEU A 80 -0.15 21.35 -3.38
N THR A 81 -0.09 20.25 -4.13
CA THR A 81 -0.47 20.22 -5.57
C THR A 81 -1.94 19.93 -5.81
N GLY A 82 -2.77 19.93 -4.76
CA GLY A 82 -4.20 19.63 -4.86
C GLY A 82 -4.47 18.14 -5.09
N ARG A 83 -3.76 17.26 -4.35
CA ARG A 83 -3.93 15.79 -4.38
C ARG A 83 -3.51 15.15 -5.71
N ARG A 84 -2.53 15.75 -6.40
CA ARG A 84 -1.93 15.17 -7.62
C ARG A 84 -0.85 14.15 -7.22
N LEU A 85 -1.05 12.89 -7.60
CA LEU A 85 -0.16 11.78 -7.21
C LEU A 85 1.21 11.84 -7.90
N LEU A 86 1.23 12.10 -9.21
CA LEU A 86 2.46 12.11 -10.01
C LEU A 86 3.56 13.06 -9.48
N PRO A 87 3.28 14.35 -9.20
CA PRO A 87 4.32 15.25 -8.70
C PRO A 87 4.83 14.83 -7.30
N GLY A 88 3.93 14.34 -6.44
CA GLY A 88 4.31 13.84 -5.12
C GLY A 88 5.27 12.65 -5.21
N LEU A 89 4.95 11.69 -6.09
CA LEU A 89 5.78 10.52 -6.30
C LEU A 89 7.16 10.88 -6.88
N ALA A 90 7.20 11.77 -7.87
CA ALA A 90 8.45 12.22 -8.49
C ALA A 90 9.36 12.93 -7.48
N LEU A 91 8.83 13.87 -6.70
CA LEU A 91 9.61 14.63 -5.72
C LEU A 91 9.99 13.79 -4.50
N GLY A 92 9.15 12.85 -4.08
CA GLY A 92 9.48 11.88 -3.05
C GLY A 92 10.68 10.99 -3.42
N LEU A 93 10.68 10.45 -4.64
CA LEU A 93 11.82 9.67 -5.16
C LEU A 93 13.10 10.51 -5.25
N ALA A 94 12.99 11.75 -5.75
CA ALA A 94 14.12 12.67 -5.80
C ALA A 94 14.70 12.95 -4.41
N ALA A 95 13.84 13.09 -3.39
CA ALA A 95 14.27 13.29 -2.01
C ALA A 95 14.99 12.08 -1.41
N ILE A 96 14.54 10.84 -1.71
CA ILE A 96 15.26 9.62 -1.30
C ILE A 96 16.68 9.66 -1.84
N TRP A 97 16.83 9.93 -3.14
CA TRP A 97 18.12 9.98 -3.83
C TRP A 97 19.03 11.09 -3.29
N ALA A 98 18.47 12.28 -3.01
CA ALA A 98 19.22 13.39 -2.44
C ALA A 98 19.74 13.09 -1.04
N VAL A 99 18.89 12.52 -0.16
CA VAL A 99 19.26 12.19 1.22
C VAL A 99 20.26 11.04 1.26
N GLU A 100 20.09 10.03 0.42
CA GLU A 100 21.07 8.94 0.26
C GLU A 100 22.45 9.50 -0.10
N ARG A 101 22.53 10.41 -1.08
CA ARG A 101 23.79 11.07 -1.46
C ARG A 101 24.41 11.96 -0.40
N LEU A 102 23.62 12.44 0.56
CA LEU A 102 24.13 13.26 1.68
C LEU A 102 24.68 12.41 2.83
N LEU A 103 24.23 11.15 2.92
CA LEU A 103 24.61 10.20 3.97
C LEU A 103 25.77 9.28 3.57
N HIS A 104 26.23 9.36 2.31
CA HIS A 104 27.35 8.62 1.73
C HIS A 104 28.42 9.56 1.22
#